data_AF-A0A7X7MR14-F1
#
_entry.id   AF-A0A7X7MR14-F1
#
_cell.length_a   1.000
_cell.length_b   1.000
_cell.length_c   1.000
_cell.angle_alpha   90.00
_cell.angle_beta   90.00
_cell.angle_gamma   90.00
#
_symmetry.space_group_name_H-M   'P 1'
#
loop_
_entity.id
_entity.type
_entity.pdbx_description
1 polymer ?
#
loop_
_entity_poly.entity_id
_entity_poly.type
_entity_poly.pdbx_seq_one_letter_code
_entity_poly.pdbx_strand_id
1 'polypeptide(L)'
;MDACQARGLKVIYSIKDFYSGTHWAPAHMKTEADEKAEIQRRVALHGKHPALIAWYINDELPLEMADRLAARQRLMEKLDPDHPTWVVLYQHDQVDAYLPTFDVIGTDPYPVPDKPVGTALQWTRNTRDLTFDTRAVWQVPQVFDWGAYRKDAAREKARAPTLAEMRAMTWQCVAAGANGLVFYSFFDLFKMNDRDPFERRWSDVCALGEEIKRYLPVLLSVEPLPQLSCKGPSAVETRAWRVGASLYLLAVNGDTATVDAEIAITGGFTDLHAEFGRAPQALDGDRLAFRLDPLDPVMVRVKLGTK
;
A
#
# COMPACT_ATOMS: atom_id res chain seq x y z
N MET A 1 0.83 18.44 15.02
CA MET A 1 -0.42 17.80 14.56
C MET A 1 -1.49 18.84 14.24
N ASP A 2 -1.60 19.94 15.01
CA ASP A 2 -2.52 21.04 14.71
C ASP A 2 -2.33 21.60 13.29
N ALA A 3 -1.08 21.76 12.85
CA ALA A 3 -0.77 22.20 11.49
C ALA A 3 -1.31 21.25 10.41
N CYS A 4 -1.34 19.92 10.68
CA CYS A 4 -1.92 18.93 9.79
C CYS A 4 -3.45 19.04 9.80
N GLN A 5 -4.07 19.09 10.97
CA GLN A 5 -5.52 19.26 11.12
C GLN A 5 -6.03 20.50 10.40
N ALA A 6 -5.38 21.65 10.58
CA ALA A 6 -5.74 22.91 9.95
C ALA A 6 -5.71 22.84 8.41
N ARG A 7 -5.03 21.84 7.84
CA ARG A 7 -4.94 21.57 6.40
C ARG A 7 -5.75 20.35 5.96
N GLY A 8 -6.56 19.77 6.85
CA GLY A 8 -7.32 18.55 6.57
C GLY A 8 -6.46 17.29 6.44
N LEU A 9 -5.18 17.34 6.84
CA LEU A 9 -4.27 16.21 6.78
C LEU A 9 -4.41 15.33 8.03
N LYS A 10 -4.37 14.02 7.80
CA LYS A 10 -4.31 13.00 8.84
C LYS A 10 -2.87 12.58 9.10
N VAL A 11 -2.64 12.01 10.28
CA VAL A 11 -1.31 11.68 10.80
C VAL A 11 -1.32 10.24 11.32
N ILE A 12 -0.40 9.44 10.78
CA ILE A 12 0.07 8.23 11.45
C ILE A 12 1.24 8.67 12.34
N TYR A 13 1.06 8.64 13.66
CA TYR A 13 2.07 9.17 14.59
C TYR A 13 3.12 8.11 14.91
N SER A 14 4.39 8.43 14.70
CA SER A 14 5.48 7.48 14.91
C SER A 14 5.97 7.42 16.35
N ILE A 15 5.95 6.20 16.90
CA ILE A 15 6.66 5.77 18.11
C ILE A 15 7.54 4.55 17.83
N LYS A 16 7.77 4.23 16.54
CA LYS A 16 8.44 3.01 16.05
C LYS A 16 9.86 2.80 16.60
N ASP A 17 10.54 3.89 16.97
CA ASP A 17 11.92 3.83 17.46
C ASP A 17 11.98 3.63 18.98
N PHE A 18 10.84 3.53 19.68
CA PHE A 18 10.79 3.45 21.15
C PHE A 18 11.00 2.00 21.62
N TYR A 19 12.22 1.51 21.40
CA TYR A 19 12.72 0.21 21.85
C TYR A 19 14.15 0.35 22.37
N SER A 20 14.32 0.48 23.69
CA SER A 20 15.62 0.63 24.34
C SER A 20 16.56 -0.50 23.94
N GLY A 21 17.81 -0.13 23.65
CA GLY A 21 18.86 -1.06 23.22
C GLY A 21 18.93 -1.29 21.69
N THR A 22 17.98 -0.75 20.91
CA THR A 22 18.06 -0.79 19.45
C THR A 22 18.80 0.42 18.89
N HIS A 23 19.23 0.34 17.62
CA HIS A 23 20.06 1.36 16.98
C HIS A 23 19.42 2.77 16.96
N TRP A 24 18.12 2.84 16.71
CA TRP A 24 17.38 4.11 16.56
C TRP A 24 16.70 4.59 17.85
N ALA A 25 16.83 3.83 18.94
CA ALA A 25 16.27 4.21 20.22
C ALA A 25 16.75 5.60 20.67
N PRO A 26 15.86 6.49 21.14
CA PRO A 26 16.29 7.76 21.73
C PRO A 26 17.29 7.52 22.86
N ALA A 27 18.41 8.26 22.87
CA ALA A 27 19.53 8.00 23.79
C ALA A 27 19.17 8.03 25.29
N HIS A 28 18.08 8.72 25.66
CA HIS A 28 17.58 8.77 27.04
C HIS A 28 16.77 7.54 27.45
N MET A 29 16.38 6.68 26.50
CA MET A 29 15.54 5.50 26.69
C MET A 29 16.42 4.27 26.90
N LYS A 30 16.61 3.87 28.15
CA LYS A 30 17.57 2.82 28.54
C LYS A 30 16.91 1.50 28.91
N THR A 31 15.63 1.53 29.24
CA THR A 31 14.84 0.38 29.72
C THR A 31 13.46 0.35 29.10
N GLU A 32 12.80 -0.81 29.16
CA GLU A 32 11.39 -0.95 28.76
C GLU A 32 10.43 -0.09 29.60
N ALA A 33 10.82 0.25 30.83
CA ALA A 33 10.05 1.19 31.66
C ALA A 33 10.11 2.61 31.09
N ASP A 34 11.27 3.04 30.56
CA ASP A 34 11.41 4.34 29.91
C ASP A 34 10.58 4.42 28.62
N GLU A 35 10.56 3.34 27.82
CA GLU A 35 9.69 3.23 26.65
C GLU A 35 8.23 3.40 27.02
N LYS A 36 7.76 2.63 28.00
CA LYS A 36 6.37 2.65 28.42
C LYS A 36 5.97 4.03 28.91
N ALA A 37 6.81 4.68 29.71
CA ALA A 37 6.56 6.02 30.22
C ALA A 37 6.46 7.05 29.07
N GLU A 38 7.38 7.01 28.11
CA GLU A 38 7.35 7.92 26.97
C GLU A 38 6.16 7.66 26.05
N ILE A 39 5.78 6.41 25.81
CA ILE A 39 4.60 6.05 25.02
C ILE A 39 3.33 6.57 25.71
N GLN A 40 3.18 6.35 27.01
CA GLN A 40 2.05 6.90 27.77
C GLN A 40 1.98 8.42 27.66
N ARG A 41 3.14 9.10 27.68
CA ARG A 41 3.20 10.54 27.49
C ARG A 41 2.77 10.96 26.09
N ARG A 42 3.18 10.25 25.03
CA ARG A 42 2.74 10.53 23.65
C ARG A 42 1.26 10.30 23.46
N VAL A 43 0.72 9.20 23.98
CA VAL A 43 -0.73 8.92 23.91
C VAL A 43 -1.52 9.98 24.67
N ALA A 44 -1.09 10.37 25.88
CA ALA A 44 -1.74 11.44 26.62
C ALA A 44 -1.75 12.78 25.87
N LEU A 45 -0.69 13.06 25.10
CA LEU A 45 -0.57 14.30 24.33
C LEU A 45 -1.35 14.29 23.01
N HIS A 46 -1.46 13.13 22.35
CA HIS A 46 -1.89 13.05 20.96
C HIS A 46 -3.06 12.10 20.68
N GLY A 47 -3.37 11.16 21.57
CA GLY A 47 -4.38 10.11 21.35
C GLY A 47 -5.79 10.64 21.11
N LYS A 48 -6.12 11.84 21.59
CA LYS A 48 -7.42 12.51 21.34
C LYS A 48 -7.38 13.54 20.22
N HIS A 49 -6.26 13.68 19.54
CA HIS A 49 -6.10 14.73 18.54
C HIS A 49 -6.81 14.30 17.23
N PRO A 50 -7.71 15.10 16.65
CA PRO A 50 -8.59 14.68 15.55
C PRO A 50 -7.87 14.44 14.21
N ALA A 51 -6.61 14.86 14.08
CA ALA A 51 -5.75 14.47 12.96
C ALA A 51 -5.11 13.08 13.10
N LEU A 52 -5.09 12.47 14.28
CA LEU A 52 -4.55 11.13 14.45
C LEU A 52 -5.44 10.11 13.73
N ILE A 53 -4.84 9.14 13.04
CA ILE A 53 -5.55 7.99 12.47
C ILE A 53 -4.95 6.64 12.82
N ALA A 54 -3.68 6.60 13.24
CA ALA A 54 -2.97 5.38 13.63
C ALA A 54 -1.67 5.70 14.36
N TRP A 55 -1.10 4.69 15.02
CA TRP A 55 0.23 4.74 15.65
C TRP A 55 1.20 3.86 14.87
N TYR A 56 2.30 4.43 14.38
CA TYR A 56 3.37 3.65 13.74
C TYR A 56 4.32 3.11 14.82
N ILE A 57 4.29 1.79 15.07
CA ILE A 57 4.90 1.19 16.27
C ILE A 57 6.09 0.29 16.01
N ASN A 58 6.35 -0.11 14.77
CA ASN A 58 7.50 -0.94 14.42
C ASN A 58 7.93 -0.69 12.96
N ASP A 59 9.24 -0.57 12.76
CA ASP A 59 9.90 -0.41 11.46
C ASP A 59 10.95 -1.51 11.35
N GLU A 60 10.58 -2.62 10.70
CA GLU A 60 11.48 -3.69 10.29
C GLU A 60 12.27 -4.39 11.42
N LEU A 61 11.87 -4.22 12.69
CA LEU A 61 12.52 -4.93 13.79
C LEU A 61 12.33 -6.45 13.62
N PRO A 62 13.36 -7.24 13.96
CA PRO A 62 13.43 -8.61 13.54
C PRO A 62 12.58 -9.54 14.43
N LEU A 63 12.36 -10.77 13.96
CA LEU A 63 11.45 -11.74 14.58
C LEU A 63 11.86 -12.12 16.01
N GLU A 64 13.15 -12.01 16.36
CA GLU A 64 13.62 -12.28 17.73
C GLU A 64 13.00 -11.31 18.74
N MET A 65 12.44 -10.19 18.28
CA MET A 65 11.72 -9.22 19.12
C MET A 65 10.20 -9.45 19.16
N ALA A 66 9.66 -10.46 18.49
CA ALA A 66 8.21 -10.65 18.31
C ALA A 66 7.40 -10.59 19.61
N ASP A 67 7.89 -11.19 20.70
CA ASP A 67 7.21 -11.15 22.01
C ASP A 67 7.10 -9.72 22.56
N ARG A 68 8.16 -8.92 22.41
CA ARG A 68 8.20 -7.52 22.84
C ARG A 68 7.38 -6.62 21.93
N LEU A 69 7.38 -6.88 20.62
CA LEU A 69 6.52 -6.20 19.66
C LEU A 69 5.03 -6.49 19.93
N ALA A 70 4.67 -7.74 20.24
CA ALA A 70 3.32 -8.12 20.63
C ALA A 70 2.91 -7.47 21.97
N ALA A 71 3.83 -7.40 22.94
CA ALA A 71 3.60 -6.67 24.17
C ALA A 71 3.38 -5.16 23.93
N ARG A 72 4.08 -4.57 22.95
CA ARG A 72 3.86 -3.17 22.51
C ARG A 72 2.46 -2.98 21.93
N GLN A 73 2.02 -3.83 21.01
CA GLN A 73 0.70 -3.73 20.40
C GLN A 73 -0.40 -3.83 21.48
N ARG A 74 -0.34 -4.82 22.38
CA ARG A 74 -1.28 -4.96 23.51
C ARG A 74 -1.26 -3.77 24.47
N LEU A 75 -0.12 -3.09 24.62
CA LEU A 75 -0.05 -1.86 25.41
C LEU A 75 -0.81 -0.74 24.71
N MET A 76 -0.64 -0.59 23.39
CA MET A 76 -1.34 0.43 22.61
C MET A 76 -2.84 0.22 22.60
N GLU A 77 -3.33 -1.01 22.44
CA GLU A 77 -4.77 -1.34 22.57
C GLU A 77 -5.35 -0.87 23.92
N LYS A 78 -4.57 -0.94 25.00
CA LYS A 78 -5.01 -0.49 26.33
C LYS A 78 -4.97 1.03 26.49
N LEU A 79 -4.01 1.70 25.86
CA LEU A 79 -3.79 3.14 26.01
C LEU A 79 -4.67 3.97 25.09
N ASP A 80 -4.92 3.49 23.87
CA ASP A 80 -5.68 4.17 22.82
C ASP A 80 -6.41 3.14 21.93
N PRO A 81 -7.54 2.58 22.40
CA PRO A 81 -8.29 1.57 21.64
C PRO A 81 -9.00 2.13 20.40
N ASP A 82 -9.07 3.46 20.25
CA ASP A 82 -9.79 4.12 19.16
C ASP A 82 -8.93 4.24 17.88
N HIS A 83 -7.62 4.04 17.97
CA HIS A 83 -6.67 4.18 16.86
C HIS A 83 -5.84 2.91 16.65
N PRO A 84 -5.82 2.33 15.44
CA PRO A 84 -5.02 1.14 15.17
C PRO A 84 -3.53 1.40 15.23
N THR A 85 -2.78 0.34 15.51
CA THR A 85 -1.33 0.30 15.31
C THR A 85 -0.99 -0.14 13.89
N TRP A 86 0.00 0.54 13.32
CA TRP A 86 0.57 0.25 12.01
C TRP A 86 2.03 -0.14 12.16
N VAL A 87 2.50 -1.05 11.30
CA VAL A 87 3.90 -1.47 11.20
C VAL A 87 4.32 -1.59 9.75
N VAL A 88 5.63 -1.52 9.49
CA VAL A 88 6.22 -1.78 8.18
C VAL A 88 7.33 -2.82 8.33
N LEU A 89 7.38 -3.77 7.41
CA LEU A 89 8.38 -4.85 7.37
C LEU A 89 8.89 -5.05 5.94
N TYR A 90 10.20 -5.25 5.79
CA TYR A 90 10.75 -5.82 4.55
C TYR A 90 10.64 -7.36 4.51
N GLN A 91 10.41 -8.01 5.66
CA GLN A 91 10.28 -9.48 5.80
C GLN A 91 8.91 -9.98 5.32
N HIS A 92 8.56 -9.64 4.08
CA HIS A 92 7.23 -9.88 3.49
C HIS A 92 6.85 -11.38 3.42
N ASP A 93 7.80 -12.29 3.53
CA ASP A 93 7.64 -13.75 3.53
C ASP A 93 7.48 -14.36 4.92
N GLN A 94 7.48 -13.53 5.97
CA GLN A 94 7.38 -13.96 7.38
C GLN A 94 6.23 -13.25 8.13
N VAL A 95 5.33 -12.58 7.40
CA VAL A 95 4.27 -11.73 7.97
C VAL A 95 3.37 -12.50 8.94
N ASP A 96 3.12 -13.79 8.70
CA ASP A 96 2.33 -14.68 9.55
C ASP A 96 2.91 -14.79 10.97
N ALA A 97 4.25 -14.83 11.09
CA ALA A 97 4.94 -14.87 12.38
C ALA A 97 4.85 -13.54 13.16
N TYR A 98 4.55 -12.42 12.49
CA TYR A 98 4.37 -11.10 13.12
C TYR A 98 2.90 -10.75 13.44
N LEU A 99 1.92 -11.60 13.10
CA LEU A 99 0.49 -11.29 13.30
C LEU A 99 0.06 -10.77 14.69
N PRO A 100 0.66 -11.17 15.83
CA PRO A 100 0.27 -10.62 17.13
C PRO A 100 0.85 -9.21 17.40
N THR A 101 1.59 -8.62 16.47
CA THR A 101 2.37 -7.39 16.70
C THR A 101 1.79 -6.13 16.07
N PHE A 102 0.65 -6.22 15.36
CA PHE A 102 0.03 -5.09 14.67
C PHE A 102 -1.47 -5.28 14.40
N ASP A 103 -2.18 -4.16 14.18
CA ASP A 103 -3.55 -4.14 13.65
C ASP A 103 -3.57 -3.97 12.13
N VAL A 104 -2.61 -3.21 11.61
CA VAL A 104 -2.42 -2.88 10.20
C VAL A 104 -0.95 -3.06 9.83
N ILE A 105 -0.67 -3.60 8.64
CA ILE A 105 0.70 -3.79 8.15
C ILE A 105 0.89 -3.17 6.78
N GLY A 106 2.07 -2.60 6.56
CA GLY A 106 2.63 -2.40 5.23
C GLY A 106 3.85 -3.28 5.03
N THR A 107 4.11 -3.66 3.79
CA THR A 107 5.47 -4.04 3.39
C THR A 107 5.98 -3.03 2.37
N ASP A 108 7.29 -2.98 2.17
CA ASP A 108 7.94 -1.88 1.49
C ASP A 108 8.77 -2.31 0.27
N PRO A 109 8.07 -2.77 -0.79
CA PRO A 109 8.71 -3.17 -2.02
C PRO A 109 9.31 -1.94 -2.70
N TYR A 110 10.64 -1.85 -2.68
CA TYR A 110 11.42 -0.80 -3.34
C TYR A 110 12.23 -1.32 -4.53
N PRO A 111 11.55 -1.75 -5.62
CA PRO A 111 12.22 -2.47 -6.69
C PRO A 111 13.10 -1.60 -7.59
N VAL A 112 12.75 -0.34 -7.80
CA VAL A 112 13.40 0.46 -8.85
C VAL A 112 14.75 1.00 -8.36
N PRO A 113 15.84 0.88 -9.14
CA PRO A 113 15.91 0.34 -10.50
C PRO A 113 16.32 -1.13 -10.62
N ASP A 114 16.67 -1.79 -9.52
CA ASP A 114 17.45 -3.04 -9.55
C ASP A 114 16.58 -4.31 -9.65
N LYS A 115 15.27 -4.22 -9.39
CA LYS A 115 14.32 -5.34 -9.39
C LYS A 115 13.12 -5.03 -10.30
N PRO A 116 12.39 -6.06 -10.76
CA PRO A 116 11.16 -5.87 -11.53
C PRO A 116 10.11 -5.09 -10.75
N VAL A 117 9.37 -4.23 -11.44
CA VAL A 117 8.25 -3.46 -10.87
C VAL A 117 7.20 -4.37 -10.23
N GLY A 118 6.99 -5.56 -10.80
CA GLY A 118 6.13 -6.64 -10.26
C GLY A 118 6.46 -7.10 -8.84
N THR A 119 7.61 -6.71 -8.28
CA THR A 119 7.91 -6.93 -6.86
C THR A 119 6.83 -6.30 -5.96
N ALA A 120 6.25 -5.16 -6.35
CA ALA A 120 5.17 -4.53 -5.62
C ALA A 120 3.92 -5.42 -5.54
N LEU A 121 3.55 -6.05 -6.66
CA LEU A 121 2.49 -7.05 -6.72
C LEU A 121 2.82 -8.24 -5.80
N GLN A 122 4.01 -8.83 -5.96
CA GLN A 122 4.42 -10.02 -5.22
C GLN A 122 4.39 -9.79 -3.70
N TRP A 123 4.99 -8.70 -3.22
CA TRP A 123 5.06 -8.41 -1.79
C TRP A 123 3.69 -8.14 -1.19
N THR A 124 2.82 -7.44 -1.93
CA THR A 124 1.45 -7.18 -1.47
C THR A 124 0.63 -8.47 -1.38
N ARG A 125 0.76 -9.39 -2.36
CA ARG A 125 0.13 -10.71 -2.31
C ARG A 125 0.58 -11.49 -1.08
N ASN A 126 1.89 -11.60 -0.88
CA ASN A 126 2.43 -12.30 0.28
C ASN A 126 1.90 -11.69 1.59
N THR A 127 1.84 -10.36 1.68
CA THR A 127 1.32 -9.65 2.86
C THR A 127 -0.16 -9.97 3.09
N ARG A 128 -1.00 -9.91 2.06
CA ARG A 128 -2.42 -10.30 2.15
C ARG A 128 -2.57 -11.76 2.57
N ASP A 129 -1.90 -12.67 1.87
CA ASP A 129 -2.07 -14.11 2.05
C ASP A 129 -1.59 -14.56 3.43
N LEU A 130 -0.45 -14.02 3.90
CA LEU A 130 0.11 -14.32 5.23
C LEU A 130 -0.57 -13.57 6.38
N THR A 131 -1.43 -12.59 6.07
CA THR A 131 -2.39 -12.04 7.06
C THR A 131 -3.71 -12.80 7.09
N PHE A 132 -3.90 -13.79 6.21
CA PHE A 132 -5.13 -14.57 6.08
C PHE A 132 -6.38 -13.70 5.90
N ASP A 133 -6.22 -12.54 5.23
CA ASP A 133 -7.26 -11.51 5.08
C ASP A 133 -7.82 -10.96 6.41
N THR A 134 -7.12 -11.17 7.53
CA THR A 134 -7.58 -10.75 8.87
C THR A 134 -7.06 -9.39 9.32
N ARG A 135 -6.22 -8.74 8.51
CA ARG A 135 -5.57 -7.46 8.83
C ARG A 135 -5.66 -6.51 7.64
N ALA A 136 -5.70 -5.22 7.94
CA ALA A 136 -5.58 -4.20 6.91
C ALA A 136 -4.15 -4.18 6.34
N VAL A 137 -4.03 -3.86 5.05
CA VAL A 137 -2.77 -3.80 4.32
C VAL A 137 -2.59 -2.38 3.79
N TRP A 138 -1.77 -1.59 4.48
CA TRP A 138 -1.38 -0.24 4.10
C TRP A 138 0.02 -0.29 3.50
N GLN A 139 0.07 -0.61 2.21
CA GLN A 139 1.32 -0.90 1.52
C GLN A 139 2.19 0.35 1.37
N VAL A 140 3.52 0.16 1.25
CA VAL A 140 4.50 1.25 1.16
C VAL A 140 5.22 1.26 -0.20
N PRO A 141 4.58 1.72 -1.30
CA PRO A 141 5.24 1.77 -2.60
C PRO A 141 6.36 2.81 -2.67
N GLN A 142 7.38 2.51 -3.48
CA GLN A 142 8.50 3.40 -3.77
C GLN A 142 8.09 4.62 -4.60
N VAL A 143 8.47 5.82 -4.16
CA VAL A 143 8.49 7.06 -4.96
C VAL A 143 9.87 7.75 -4.96
N PHE A 144 10.76 7.35 -4.04
CA PHE A 144 12.11 7.90 -3.88
C PHE A 144 13.16 7.29 -4.81
N ASP A 145 14.34 7.94 -4.89
CA ASP A 145 15.56 7.42 -5.52
C ASP A 145 16.51 6.84 -4.46
N TRP A 146 16.95 5.59 -4.65
CA TRP A 146 18.00 4.97 -3.83
C TRP A 146 19.31 5.76 -3.76
N GLY A 147 19.55 6.70 -4.67
CA GLY A 147 20.65 7.66 -4.61
C GLY A 147 20.66 8.49 -3.32
N ALA A 148 19.53 8.57 -2.61
CA ALA A 148 19.43 9.17 -1.28
C ALA A 148 20.22 8.40 -0.22
N TYR A 149 20.44 7.10 -0.42
CA TYR A 149 21.05 6.20 0.57
C TYR A 149 22.38 5.59 0.10
N ARG A 150 22.66 5.67 -1.20
CA ARG A 150 23.87 5.12 -1.82
C ARG A 150 24.94 6.20 -2.00
N LYS A 151 26.20 5.76 -2.15
CA LYS A 151 27.37 6.62 -2.39
C LYS A 151 28.04 6.26 -3.72
N ASP A 152 28.82 7.20 -4.24
CA ASP A 152 29.73 7.02 -5.39
C ASP A 152 29.03 6.35 -6.59
N ALA A 153 29.68 5.35 -7.21
CA ALA A 153 29.15 4.66 -8.39
C ALA A 153 27.77 4.01 -8.17
N ALA A 154 27.43 3.63 -6.94
CA ALA A 154 26.12 3.06 -6.62
C ALA A 154 25.01 4.14 -6.58
N ARG A 155 25.36 5.39 -6.22
CA ARG A 155 24.47 6.55 -6.31
C ARG A 155 24.18 6.88 -7.78
N GLU A 156 25.21 6.93 -8.62
CA GLU A 156 25.06 7.26 -10.04
C GLU A 156 24.18 6.26 -10.80
N LYS A 157 24.20 4.97 -10.41
CA LYS A 157 23.36 3.92 -11.00
C LYS A 157 21.92 3.91 -10.47
N ALA A 158 21.67 4.51 -9.31
CA ALA A 158 20.32 4.61 -8.77
C ALA A 158 19.46 5.53 -9.63
N ARG A 159 18.14 5.43 -9.53
CA ARG A 159 17.20 6.41 -10.08
C ARG A 159 15.87 6.29 -9.35
N ALA A 160 15.10 7.38 -9.35
CA ALA A 160 13.71 7.33 -8.95
C ALA A 160 12.85 6.50 -9.94
N PRO A 161 11.70 5.97 -9.51
CA PRO A 161 10.70 5.43 -10.43
C PRO A 161 10.09 6.52 -11.30
N THR A 162 9.90 6.20 -12.58
CA THR A 162 9.10 7.01 -13.51
C THR A 162 7.63 7.06 -13.07
N LEU A 163 6.86 8.03 -13.58
CA LEU A 163 5.43 8.10 -13.26
C LEU A 163 4.69 6.81 -13.67
N ALA A 164 5.05 6.20 -14.80
CA ALA A 164 4.47 4.93 -15.23
C ALA A 164 4.78 3.79 -14.25
N GLU A 165 6.02 3.67 -13.77
CA GLU A 165 6.41 2.67 -12.77
C GLU A 165 5.71 2.92 -11.43
N MET A 166 5.63 4.17 -10.95
CA MET A 166 4.91 4.52 -9.71
C MET A 166 3.42 4.16 -9.82
N ARG A 167 2.79 4.51 -10.95
CA ARG A 167 1.39 4.19 -11.23
C ARG A 167 1.16 2.68 -11.28
N ALA A 168 2.04 1.93 -11.94
CA ALA A 168 1.98 0.48 -12.02
C ALA A 168 2.11 -0.18 -10.63
N MET A 169 3.14 0.17 -9.85
CA MET A 169 3.29 -0.35 -8.48
C MET A 169 2.05 -0.08 -7.63
N THR A 170 1.52 1.14 -7.71
CA THR A 170 0.35 1.54 -6.91
C THR A 170 -0.88 0.69 -7.21
N TRP A 171 -1.23 0.56 -8.49
CA TRP A 171 -2.38 -0.24 -8.89
C TRP A 171 -2.16 -1.74 -8.70
N GLN A 172 -0.91 -2.22 -8.79
CA GLN A 172 -0.55 -3.58 -8.39
C GLN A 172 -0.82 -3.84 -6.92
N CYS A 173 -0.43 -2.93 -6.02
CA CYS A 173 -0.75 -3.03 -4.60
C CYS A 173 -2.27 -3.04 -4.37
N VAL A 174 -3.01 -2.13 -5.02
CA VAL A 174 -4.47 -2.06 -4.90
C VAL A 174 -5.14 -3.35 -5.39
N ALA A 175 -4.75 -3.88 -6.55
CA ALA A 175 -5.27 -5.13 -7.09
C ALA A 175 -5.00 -6.31 -6.15
N ALA A 176 -3.80 -6.36 -5.55
CA ALA A 176 -3.37 -7.42 -4.65
C ALA A 176 -4.00 -7.39 -3.26
N GLY A 177 -4.82 -6.40 -2.94
CA GLY A 177 -5.57 -6.35 -1.68
C GLY A 177 -5.19 -5.19 -0.75
N ALA A 178 -4.23 -4.33 -1.12
CA ALA A 178 -3.94 -3.14 -0.34
C ALA A 178 -5.21 -2.28 -0.18
N ASN A 179 -5.46 -1.86 1.05
CA ASN A 179 -6.56 -0.98 1.44
C ASN A 179 -6.07 0.36 2.03
N GLY A 180 -4.75 0.56 2.05
CA GLY A 180 -4.09 1.85 2.23
C GLY A 180 -2.79 1.90 1.43
N LEU A 181 -2.33 3.12 1.17
CA LEU A 181 -1.09 3.41 0.43
C LEU A 181 -0.33 4.49 1.18
N VAL A 182 0.91 4.20 1.58
CA VAL A 182 1.80 5.13 2.28
C VAL A 182 3.09 5.25 1.47
N PHE A 183 3.15 6.23 0.56
CA PHE A 183 4.29 6.35 -0.35
C PHE A 183 5.59 6.73 0.36
N TYR A 184 6.65 5.96 0.15
CA TYR A 184 7.97 6.26 0.69
C TYR A 184 8.88 6.81 -0.43
N SER A 185 9.49 7.99 -0.31
CA SER A 185 9.41 8.92 0.82
C SER A 185 9.41 10.38 0.37
N PHE A 186 8.63 11.21 1.08
CA PHE A 186 8.56 12.66 0.87
C PHE A 186 9.88 13.36 1.22
N PHE A 187 10.56 12.91 2.29
CA PHE A 187 11.84 13.48 2.72
C PHE A 187 12.94 13.27 1.66
N ASP A 188 12.99 12.09 1.04
CA ASP A 188 14.02 11.80 0.04
C ASP A 188 13.82 12.57 -1.25
N LEU A 189 12.59 13.01 -1.57
CA LEU A 189 12.37 13.94 -2.68
C LEU A 189 13.11 15.26 -2.48
N PHE A 190 13.19 15.78 -1.25
CA PHE A 190 14.02 16.96 -0.95
C PHE A 190 15.51 16.64 -1.01
N LYS A 191 15.90 15.49 -0.43
CA LYS A 191 17.31 15.06 -0.38
C LYS A 191 17.92 14.87 -1.76
N MET A 192 17.09 14.52 -2.75
CA MET A 192 17.50 14.26 -4.13
C MET A 192 17.22 15.43 -5.09
N ASN A 193 16.88 16.63 -4.58
CA ASN A 193 16.50 17.78 -5.41
C ASN A 193 17.59 18.22 -6.40
N ASP A 194 18.87 17.93 -6.12
CA ASP A 194 20.00 18.20 -7.01
C ASP A 194 19.94 17.38 -8.31
N ARG A 195 19.34 16.19 -8.26
CA ARG A 195 19.26 15.23 -9.36
C ARG A 195 17.86 15.13 -9.95
N ASP A 196 16.87 15.01 -9.07
CA ASP A 196 15.46 14.84 -9.37
C ASP A 196 14.70 16.01 -8.70
N PRO A 197 14.49 17.13 -9.42
CA PRO A 197 13.92 18.34 -8.83
C PRO A 197 12.62 18.07 -8.08
N PHE A 198 12.55 18.52 -6.83
CA PHE A 198 11.46 18.24 -5.90
C PHE A 198 10.10 18.61 -6.50
N GLU A 199 9.96 19.80 -7.07
CA GLU A 199 8.68 20.28 -7.64
C GLU A 199 8.14 19.36 -8.73
N ARG A 200 9.02 18.85 -9.59
CA ARG A 200 8.65 17.89 -10.63
C ARG A 200 8.22 16.56 -10.01
N ARG A 201 9.04 16.00 -9.11
CA ARG A 201 8.76 14.71 -8.47
C ARG A 201 7.50 14.75 -7.63
N TRP A 202 7.30 15.81 -6.87
CA TRP A 202 6.12 16.02 -6.06
C TRP A 202 4.86 16.21 -6.90
N SER A 203 4.97 16.91 -8.04
CA SER A 203 3.87 16.98 -9.02
C SER A 203 3.47 15.59 -9.54
N ASP A 204 4.44 14.72 -9.87
CA ASP A 204 4.15 13.35 -10.32
C ASP A 204 3.45 12.53 -9.21
N VAL A 205 3.91 12.64 -7.97
CA VAL A 205 3.29 11.97 -6.80
C VAL A 205 1.87 12.51 -6.54
N CYS A 206 1.66 13.83 -6.66
CA CYS A 206 0.33 14.43 -6.52
C CYS A 206 -0.62 14.00 -7.64
N ALA A 207 -0.15 13.90 -8.89
CA ALA A 207 -0.96 13.42 -10.00
C ALA A 207 -1.45 11.99 -9.79
N LEU A 208 -0.57 11.12 -9.28
CA LEU A 208 -0.93 9.76 -8.87
C LEU A 208 -1.96 9.77 -7.73
N GLY A 209 -1.76 10.60 -6.70
CA GLY A 209 -2.71 10.74 -5.58
C GLY A 209 -4.10 11.19 -6.04
N GLU A 210 -4.18 12.17 -6.94
CA GLU A 210 -5.45 12.63 -7.52
C GLU A 210 -6.12 11.56 -8.40
N GLU A 211 -5.35 10.73 -9.11
CA GLU A 211 -5.91 9.58 -9.83
C GLU A 211 -6.58 8.59 -8.87
N ILE A 212 -5.91 8.19 -7.79
CA ILE A 212 -6.49 7.27 -6.79
C ILE A 212 -7.73 7.90 -6.13
N LYS A 213 -7.66 9.20 -5.81
CA LYS A 213 -8.74 9.94 -5.17
C LYS A 213 -10.05 9.91 -5.97
N ARG A 214 -9.98 9.95 -7.30
CA ARG A 214 -11.17 9.82 -8.18
C ARG A 214 -11.93 8.51 -7.96
N TYR A 215 -11.24 7.45 -7.55
CA TYR A 215 -11.83 6.13 -7.34
C TYR A 215 -12.14 5.80 -5.88
N LEU A 216 -11.94 6.72 -4.92
CA LEU A 216 -12.24 6.45 -3.50
C LEU A 216 -13.67 5.90 -3.26
N PRO A 217 -14.74 6.43 -3.88
CA PRO A 217 -16.08 5.87 -3.68
C PRO A 217 -16.21 4.41 -4.14
N VAL A 218 -15.43 4.01 -5.15
CA VAL A 218 -15.38 2.63 -5.66
C VAL A 218 -14.55 1.76 -4.74
N LEU A 219 -13.31 2.20 -4.44
CA LEU A 219 -12.34 1.45 -3.65
C LEU A 219 -12.79 1.18 -2.21
N LEU A 220 -13.64 2.07 -1.65
CA LEU A 220 -14.24 1.94 -0.33
C LEU A 220 -15.57 1.18 -0.30
N SER A 221 -16.06 0.73 -1.46
CA SER A 221 -17.32 -0.01 -1.49
C SER A 221 -17.19 -1.38 -0.83
N VAL A 222 -18.20 -1.71 -0.02
CA VAL A 222 -18.35 -3.00 0.66
C VAL A 222 -19.54 -3.80 0.11
N GLU A 223 -20.12 -3.36 -1.01
CA GLU A 223 -21.25 -4.05 -1.62
C GLU A 223 -20.86 -5.46 -2.07
N PRO A 224 -21.71 -6.48 -1.85
CA PRO A 224 -21.40 -7.86 -2.22
C PRO A 224 -21.25 -7.97 -3.74
N LEU A 225 -20.23 -8.71 -4.17
CA LEU A 225 -19.92 -8.93 -5.58
C LEU A 225 -20.75 -10.10 -6.16
N PRO A 226 -21.04 -10.09 -7.47
CA PRO A 226 -21.41 -11.34 -8.14
C PRO A 226 -20.24 -12.32 -8.10
N GLN A 227 -20.50 -13.60 -8.37
CA GLN A 227 -19.42 -14.57 -8.53
C GLN A 227 -18.61 -14.22 -9.79
N LEU A 228 -17.30 -14.09 -9.60
CA LEU A 228 -16.31 -13.80 -10.63
C LEU A 228 -15.35 -14.98 -10.75
N SER A 229 -14.86 -15.25 -11.96
CA SER A 229 -13.70 -16.12 -12.17
C SER A 229 -12.71 -15.45 -13.10
N CYS A 230 -11.43 -15.50 -12.75
CA CYS A 230 -10.34 -15.01 -13.58
C CYS A 230 -9.50 -16.17 -14.10
N LYS A 231 -9.15 -16.14 -15.38
CA LYS A 231 -8.16 -17.02 -16.01
C LYS A 231 -7.04 -16.15 -16.55
N GLY A 232 -5.81 -16.42 -16.14
CA GLY A 232 -4.63 -15.68 -16.58
C GLY A 232 -3.36 -16.25 -15.96
N PRO A 233 -2.17 -15.80 -16.40
CA PRO A 233 -0.92 -16.18 -15.77
C PRO A 233 -0.81 -15.57 -14.37
N SER A 234 0.10 -16.11 -13.54
CA SER A 234 0.34 -15.60 -12.19
C SER A 234 0.78 -14.13 -12.15
N ALA A 235 1.30 -13.59 -13.24
CA ALA A 235 1.64 -12.16 -13.36
C ALA A 235 0.42 -11.23 -13.34
N VAL A 236 -0.79 -11.74 -13.60
CA VAL A 236 -2.03 -10.96 -13.57
C VAL A 236 -2.65 -11.00 -12.18
N GLU A 237 -3.04 -9.85 -11.67
CA GLU A 237 -3.88 -9.72 -10.49
C GLU A 237 -5.15 -8.95 -10.84
N THR A 238 -6.26 -9.34 -10.22
CA THR A 238 -7.56 -8.70 -10.45
C THR A 238 -8.24 -8.37 -9.15
N ARG A 239 -8.96 -7.25 -9.12
CA ARG A 239 -9.83 -6.89 -8.00
C ARG A 239 -11.10 -6.23 -8.51
N ALA A 240 -12.18 -6.38 -7.76
CA ALA A 240 -13.49 -5.90 -8.16
C ALA A 240 -14.20 -5.16 -7.03
N TRP A 241 -15.06 -4.22 -7.42
CA TRP A 241 -15.94 -3.48 -6.51
C TRP A 241 -17.30 -3.28 -7.17
N ARG A 242 -18.37 -3.32 -6.38
CA ARG A 242 -19.72 -2.97 -6.86
C ARG A 242 -20.17 -1.64 -6.27
N VAL A 243 -20.77 -0.79 -7.08
CA VAL A 243 -21.43 0.45 -6.64
C VAL A 243 -22.80 0.50 -7.31
N GLY A 244 -23.84 0.16 -6.56
CA GLY A 244 -25.19 -0.04 -7.07
C GLY A 244 -25.23 -1.11 -8.17
N ALA A 245 -25.62 -0.70 -9.38
CA ALA A 245 -25.70 -1.57 -10.55
C ALA A 245 -24.39 -1.66 -11.36
N SER A 246 -23.35 -0.89 -10.99
CA SER A 246 -22.07 -0.88 -11.69
C SER A 246 -21.08 -1.82 -11.01
N LEU A 247 -20.39 -2.65 -11.79
CA LEU A 247 -19.24 -3.42 -11.36
C LEU A 247 -17.97 -2.80 -11.96
N TYR A 248 -17.02 -2.47 -11.10
CA TYR A 248 -15.69 -2.03 -11.45
C TYR A 248 -14.72 -3.21 -11.36
N LEU A 249 -13.96 -3.46 -12.42
CA LEU A 249 -12.98 -4.53 -12.53
C LEU A 249 -11.62 -3.91 -12.82
N LEU A 250 -10.68 -4.11 -11.91
CA LEU A 250 -9.27 -3.79 -12.08
C LEU A 250 -8.53 -5.07 -12.48
N ALA A 251 -7.72 -4.98 -13.53
CA ALA A 251 -6.75 -6.00 -13.91
C ALA A 251 -5.39 -5.33 -14.12
N VAL A 252 -4.33 -5.92 -13.59
CA VAL A 252 -2.96 -5.37 -13.66
C VAL A 252 -1.98 -6.43 -14.13
N ASN A 253 -0.91 -5.99 -14.80
CA ASN A 253 0.20 -6.83 -15.20
C ASN A 253 1.46 -6.53 -14.37
N GLY A 254 1.95 -7.54 -13.64
CA GLY A 254 3.21 -7.48 -12.89
C GLY A 254 4.46 -7.86 -13.71
N ASP A 255 4.31 -8.32 -14.95
CA ASP A 255 5.42 -8.73 -15.80
C ASP A 255 5.90 -7.61 -16.74
N THR A 256 7.03 -7.88 -17.38
CA THR A 256 7.66 -7.10 -18.44
C THR A 256 7.21 -7.52 -19.85
N ALA A 257 6.44 -8.60 -19.97
CA ALA A 257 5.81 -9.04 -21.21
C ALA A 257 4.30 -8.74 -21.21
N THR A 258 3.72 -8.55 -22.39
CA THR A 258 2.26 -8.48 -22.54
C THR A 258 1.63 -9.81 -22.13
N VAL A 259 0.55 -9.75 -21.37
CA VAL A 259 -0.20 -10.93 -20.89
C VAL A 259 -1.68 -10.80 -21.20
N ASP A 260 -2.32 -11.93 -21.47
CA ASP A 260 -3.76 -12.00 -21.67
C ASP A 260 -4.44 -12.60 -20.43
N ALA A 261 -5.64 -12.10 -20.12
CA ALA A 261 -6.49 -12.62 -19.04
C ALA A 261 -7.97 -12.57 -19.42
N GLU A 262 -8.77 -13.47 -18.88
CA GLU A 262 -10.22 -13.53 -19.08
C GLU A 262 -10.92 -13.45 -17.72
N ILE A 263 -11.86 -12.51 -17.58
CA ILE A 263 -12.73 -12.42 -16.40
C ILE A 263 -14.16 -12.77 -16.82
N ALA A 264 -14.74 -13.78 -16.17
CA ALA A 264 -16.15 -14.13 -16.33
C ALA A 264 -16.98 -13.56 -15.17
N ILE A 265 -18.15 -13.01 -15.48
CA ILE A 265 -19.07 -12.35 -14.56
C ILE A 265 -20.38 -13.14 -14.54
N THR A 266 -20.68 -13.77 -13.41
CA THR A 266 -21.91 -14.56 -13.27
C THR A 266 -23.14 -13.65 -13.38
N GLY A 267 -24.06 -13.98 -14.28
CA GLY A 267 -25.24 -13.16 -14.59
C GLY A 267 -25.03 -12.17 -15.73
N GLY A 268 -23.82 -12.12 -16.31
CA GLY A 268 -23.51 -11.29 -17.45
C GLY A 268 -23.47 -9.80 -17.14
N PHE A 269 -23.24 -9.03 -18.19
CA PHE A 269 -23.20 -7.58 -18.11
C PHE A 269 -23.76 -6.93 -19.37
N THR A 270 -24.15 -5.68 -19.21
CA THR A 270 -24.49 -4.76 -20.29
C THR A 270 -23.61 -3.54 -20.16
N ASP A 271 -23.27 -2.91 -21.27
CA ASP A 271 -22.36 -1.76 -21.33
C ASP A 271 -20.95 -2.09 -20.82
N LEU A 272 -19.93 -1.68 -21.57
CA LEU A 272 -18.53 -1.79 -21.16
C LEU A 272 -17.86 -0.43 -21.36
N HIS A 273 -17.27 0.09 -20.28
CA HIS A 273 -16.57 1.36 -20.28
C HIS A 273 -15.18 1.18 -19.68
N ALA A 274 -14.13 1.65 -20.37
CA ALA A 274 -12.81 1.75 -19.78
C ALA A 274 -12.73 3.03 -18.93
N GLU A 275 -12.53 2.86 -17.63
CA GLU A 275 -12.26 3.96 -16.71
C GLU A 275 -10.84 4.50 -16.94
N PHE A 276 -9.89 3.57 -17.14
CA PHE A 276 -8.55 3.85 -17.69
C PHE A 276 -7.92 2.58 -18.28
N GLY A 277 -6.87 2.78 -19.08
CA GLY A 277 -6.19 1.69 -19.77
C GLY A 277 -6.96 1.20 -21.00
N ARG A 278 -6.45 0.13 -21.63
CA ARG A 278 -7.06 -0.43 -22.83
C ARG A 278 -8.35 -1.20 -22.49
N ALA A 279 -9.47 -0.83 -23.11
CA ALA A 279 -10.72 -1.56 -22.95
C ALA A 279 -10.55 -3.05 -23.36
N PRO A 280 -11.03 -4.01 -22.53
CA PRO A 280 -11.05 -5.42 -22.88
C PRO A 280 -12.08 -5.68 -23.97
N GLN A 281 -11.97 -6.84 -24.62
CA GLN A 281 -12.97 -7.32 -25.57
C GLN A 281 -14.09 -8.05 -24.81
N ALA A 282 -15.34 -7.67 -25.03
CA ALA A 282 -16.49 -8.44 -24.55
C ALA A 282 -16.65 -9.73 -25.36
N LEU A 283 -16.75 -10.86 -24.66
CA LEU A 283 -17.00 -12.19 -25.22
C LEU A 283 -18.32 -12.71 -24.65
N ASP A 284 -19.25 -13.10 -25.52
CA ASP A 284 -20.51 -13.78 -25.18
C ASP A 284 -21.42 -13.11 -24.12
N GLY A 285 -21.19 -11.83 -23.81
CA GLY A 285 -22.00 -11.02 -22.87
C GLY A 285 -21.76 -11.30 -21.39
N ASP A 286 -20.91 -12.26 -21.06
CA ASP A 286 -20.57 -12.64 -19.68
C ASP A 286 -19.06 -12.69 -19.41
N ARG A 287 -18.23 -12.55 -20.44
CA ARG A 287 -16.77 -12.59 -20.34
C ARG A 287 -16.09 -11.36 -20.91
N LEU A 288 -14.97 -11.01 -20.32
CA LEU A 288 -14.09 -9.91 -20.74
C LEU A 288 -12.69 -10.44 -20.97
N ALA A 289 -12.16 -10.26 -22.19
CA ALA A 289 -10.79 -10.61 -22.55
C ALA A 289 -9.89 -9.38 -22.48
N PHE A 290 -8.99 -9.38 -21.50
CA PHE A 290 -7.98 -8.35 -21.28
C PHE A 290 -6.69 -8.73 -22.02
N ARG A 291 -6.09 -7.74 -22.67
CA ARG A 291 -4.71 -7.77 -23.14
C ARG A 291 -3.96 -6.66 -22.43
N LEU A 292 -3.11 -7.02 -21.47
CA LEU A 292 -2.43 -6.11 -20.56
C LEU A 292 -0.98 -5.97 -21.00
N ASP A 293 -0.59 -4.77 -21.42
CA ASP A 293 0.80 -4.47 -21.74
C ASP A 293 1.67 -4.42 -20.46
N PRO A 294 3.01 -4.44 -20.58
CA PRO A 294 3.88 -4.32 -19.43
C PRO A 294 3.56 -3.07 -18.60
N LEU A 295 3.49 -3.23 -17.27
CA LEU A 295 3.15 -2.15 -16.33
C LEU A 295 1.75 -1.54 -16.50
N ASP A 296 0.85 -2.16 -17.29
CA ASP A 296 -0.47 -1.60 -17.57
C ASP A 296 -1.50 -1.99 -16.49
N PRO A 297 -2.07 -1.03 -15.75
CA PRO A 297 -3.29 -1.24 -15.01
C PRO A 297 -4.48 -0.80 -15.86
N VAL A 298 -5.47 -1.69 -15.99
CA VAL A 298 -6.73 -1.44 -16.67
C VAL A 298 -7.86 -1.52 -15.65
N MET A 299 -8.65 -0.46 -15.55
CA MET A 299 -9.91 -0.50 -14.81
C MET A 299 -11.05 -0.27 -15.78
N VAL A 300 -12.05 -1.15 -15.71
CA VAL A 300 -13.28 -1.03 -16.48
C VAL A 300 -14.49 -1.04 -15.59
N ARG A 301 -15.57 -0.46 -16.09
CA ARG A 301 -16.88 -0.46 -15.49
C ARG A 301 -17.87 -1.11 -16.44
N VAL A 302 -18.66 -2.03 -15.91
CA VAL A 302 -19.80 -2.65 -16.60
C VAL A 302 -21.06 -2.46 -15.78
N LYS A 303 -22.24 -2.51 -16.41
CA LYS A 303 -23.51 -2.64 -15.66
C LYS A 303 -23.85 -4.12 -15.55
N LEU A 304 -24.19 -4.56 -14.35
CA LEU A 304 -24.63 -5.93 -14.14
C LEU A 304 -25.97 -6.16 -14.84
N GLY A 305 -26.10 -7.29 -15.52
CA GLY A 305 -27.36 -7.70 -16.13
C GLY A 305 -28.45 -7.83 -15.06
N THR A 306 -29.66 -7.33 -15.35
CA THR A 306 -30.83 -7.68 -14.55
C THR A 306 -31.21 -9.11 -14.90
N LYS A 307 -31.20 -10.01 -13.91
CA LYS A 307 -31.79 -11.34 -14.07
C LYS A 307 -33.28 -11.24 -14.32
#